data_AF-A0A1V2LJR5-F1
#
_entry.id   AF-A0A1V2LJR5-F1
#
_cell.length_a   1.000
_cell.length_b   1.000
_cell.length_c   1.000
_cell.angle_alpha   90.00
_cell.angle_beta   90.00
_cell.angle_gamma   90.00
#
_symmetry.space_group_name_H-M   'P 1'
#
loop_
_entity.id
_entity.type
_entity.pdbx_description
1 polymer ?
#
loop_
_entity_poly.entity_id
_entity_poly.type
_entity_poly.pdbx_seq_one_letter_code
_entity_poly.pdbx_strand_id
1 'polypeptide(L)'
;MLCYEANVVLENALDDVKPEMRKTIKDVEYVDISKPENRGWFDCYRYDIPVLHVERDEYKKVVFMHKFDHEELVEELGQEL
;
A
#
# COMPACT_ATOMS: atom_id res chain seq x y z
N MET A 1 2.84 4.53 15.58
CA MET A 1 4.22 4.09 15.29
C MET A 1 4.22 3.21 14.04
N LEU A 2 3.49 2.09 14.04
CA LEU A 2 3.40 1.18 12.89
C LEU A 2 3.00 1.85 11.55
N CYS A 3 1.97 2.71 11.52
CA CYS A 3 1.59 3.40 10.28
C CYS A 3 2.65 4.37 9.75
N TYR A 4 3.44 4.97 10.64
CA TYR A 4 4.55 5.85 10.22
C TYR A 4 5.67 5.01 9.61
N GLU A 5 6.05 3.91 10.26
CA GLU A 5 7.07 2.99 9.76
C GLU A 5 6.67 2.40 8.41
N ALA A 6 5.43 1.94 8.28
CA ALA A 6 4.92 1.41 7.01
C ALA A 6 4.90 2.46 5.89
N ASN A 7 4.57 3.72 6.21
CA ASN A 7 4.64 4.81 5.24
C ASN A 7 6.10 5.03 4.79
N VAL A 8 7.07 5.08 5.72
CA VAL A 8 8.49 5.20 5.36
C VAL A 8 8.94 4.05 4.45
N VAL A 9 8.55 2.81 4.75
CA VAL A 9 8.89 1.66 3.91
C VAL A 9 8.25 1.76 2.52
N LEU A 10 6.98 2.19 2.44
CA LEU A 10 6.28 2.38 1.18
C LEU A 10 6.92 3.45 0.30
N GLU A 11 7.23 4.62 0.85
CA GLU A 11 7.86 5.71 0.10
C GLU A 11 9.25 5.29 -0.42
N ASN A 12 10.06 4.63 0.41
CA ASN A 12 11.35 4.08 -0.03
C ASN A 12 11.17 3.04 -1.15
N ALA A 13 10.19 2.13 -1.02
CA ALA A 13 9.93 1.14 -2.05
C ALA A 13 9.48 1.80 -3.37
N LEU A 14 8.68 2.86 -3.30
CA LEU A 14 8.25 3.62 -4.48
C LEU A 14 9.42 4.34 -5.17
N ASP A 15 10.43 4.77 -4.42
CA ASP A 15 11.66 5.38 -4.97
C ASP A 15 12.57 4.33 -5.64
N ASP A 16 12.56 3.09 -5.15
CA ASP A 16 13.38 1.99 -5.65
C ASP A 16 12.72 1.20 -6.80
N VAL A 17 11.43 1.41 -7.07
CA VAL A 17 10.75 0.87 -8.26
C VAL A 17 11.31 1.51 -9.53
N LYS A 18 11.49 0.68 -10.58
CA LYS A 18 12.02 1.15 -11.88
C LYS A 18 11.21 2.35 -12.42
N PRO A 19 11.86 3.39 -12.97
CA PRO A 19 11.18 4.62 -13.40
C PRO A 19 10.02 4.41 -14.38
N GLU A 20 10.12 3.43 -15.27
CA GLU A 20 9.07 3.04 -16.21
C GLU A 20 7.81 2.52 -15.51
N MET A 21 7.99 1.71 -14.46
CA MET A 21 6.91 1.17 -13.64
C MET A 21 6.35 2.22 -12.70
N ARG A 22 7.22 3.06 -12.12
CA ARG A 22 6.79 4.15 -11.22
C ARG A 22 5.77 5.09 -11.87
N LYS A 23 5.89 5.31 -13.19
CA LYS A 23 4.97 6.15 -13.98
C LYS A 23 3.57 5.53 -14.14
N THR A 24 3.41 4.22 -13.99
CA THR A 24 2.11 3.54 -14.10
C THR A 24 1.37 3.52 -12.76
N ILE A 25 2.09 3.72 -11.65
CA ILE A 25 1.52 3.83 -10.30
C ILE A 25 0.85 5.20 -10.15
N LYS A 26 -0.48 5.20 -9.96
CA LYS A 26 -1.26 6.41 -9.62
C LYS A 26 -0.88 6.93 -8.22
N ASP A 27 -1.36 8.13 -7.88
CA ASP A 27 -1.14 8.71 -6.56
C ASP A 27 -1.60 7.75 -5.43
N VAL A 28 -0.80 7.67 -4.37
CA VAL A 28 -1.12 6.89 -3.17
C VAL A 28 -2.24 7.60 -2.42
N GLU A 29 -3.38 6.92 -2.25
CA GLU A 29 -4.48 7.42 -1.42
C GLU A 29 -4.30 7.01 0.04
N TYR A 30 -4.41 7.99 0.94
CA TYR A 30 -4.31 7.77 2.38
C TYR A 30 -5.67 7.81 3.04
N VAL A 31 -6.09 6.68 3.63
CA VAL A 31 -7.38 6.54 4.31
C VAL A 31 -7.19 6.51 5.82
N ASP A 32 -7.78 7.49 6.51
CA ASP A 32 -7.90 7.48 7.97
C ASP A 32 -9.16 6.72 8.40
N ILE A 33 -8.97 5.49 8.87
CA ILE A 33 -10.07 4.62 9.28
C ILE A 33 -10.78 5.09 10.56
N SER A 34 -10.22 6.05 11.31
CA SER A 34 -10.88 6.59 12.49
C SER A 34 -12.04 7.53 12.15
N LYS A 35 -12.09 8.01 10.90
CA LYS A 35 -13.14 8.90 10.42
C LYS A 35 -14.47 8.15 10.22
N PRO A 36 -15.62 8.73 10.61
CA PRO A 36 -16.93 8.08 10.50
C PRO A 36 -17.29 7.61 9.08
N GLU A 37 -16.90 8.36 8.06
CA GLU A 37 -17.11 8.01 6.64
C GLU A 37 -16.38 6.74 6.22
N ASN A 38 -15.31 6.35 6.94
CA ASN A 38 -14.49 5.17 6.66
C ASN A 38 -14.81 3.99 7.57
N ARG A 39 -15.99 3.97 8.20
CA ARG A 39 -16.40 2.92 9.14
C ARG A 39 -16.29 1.50 8.55
N GLY A 40 -16.57 1.33 7.26
CA GLY A 40 -16.38 0.04 6.59
C GLY A 40 -14.94 -0.46 6.66
N TRP A 41 -13.95 0.42 6.46
CA TRP A 41 -12.54 0.08 6.60
C TRP A 41 -12.13 -0.18 8.05
N PHE A 42 -12.71 0.58 8.99
CA PHE A 42 -12.51 0.33 10.42
C PHE A 42 -12.98 -1.07 10.81
N ASP A 43 -14.20 -1.44 10.42
CA ASP A 43 -14.78 -2.74 10.75
C ASP A 43 -13.95 -3.90 10.16
N CYS A 44 -13.35 -3.70 8.99
CA CYS A 44 -12.47 -4.68 8.35
C CYS A 44 -11.07 -4.78 8.96
N TYR A 45 -10.42 -3.64 9.29
CA TYR A 45 -8.96 -3.59 9.47
C TYR A 45 -8.49 -3.00 10.79
N ARG A 46 -9.36 -2.63 11.73
CA ARG A 46 -8.97 -1.99 13.01
C ARG A 46 -7.91 -2.73 13.83
N TYR A 47 -7.67 -4.01 13.56
CA TYR A 47 -6.65 -4.82 14.22
C TYR A 47 -5.43 -5.13 13.35
N ASP A 48 -5.52 -4.88 12.04
CA ASP A 48 -4.51 -5.25 11.06
C ASP A 48 -3.75 -4.05 10.49
N ILE A 49 -4.09 -2.83 10.93
CA ILE A 49 -3.40 -1.61 10.50
C ILE A 49 -1.89 -1.66 10.82
N PRO A 50 -1.04 -1.08 9.95
CA PRO A 50 -1.33 -0.47 8.64
C PRO A 50 -1.67 -1.49 7.54
N VAL A 51 -2.49 -1.05 6.58
CA VAL A 51 -2.92 -1.86 5.43
C VAL A 51 -2.67 -1.09 4.13
N LEU A 52 -2.12 -1.78 3.12
CA LEU A 52 -1.94 -1.24 1.76
C LEU A 52 -2.68 -2.14 0.77
N HIS A 53 -3.51 -1.53 -0.07
CA HIS A 53 -4.16 -2.21 -1.19
C HIS A 53 -3.43 -1.84 -2.48
N VAL A 54 -3.00 -2.84 -3.23
CA VAL A 54 -2.44 -2.68 -4.57
C VAL A 54 -3.47 -3.23 -5.56
N GLU A 55 -4.07 -2.32 -6.33
CA GLU A 55 -5.13 -2.62 -7.30
C GLU A 55 -4.65 -2.31 -8.72
N ARG A 56 -4.94 -3.23 -9.64
CA ARG A 56 -4.62 -3.12 -11.08
C ARG A 56 -5.81 -3.68 -11.85
N ASP A 57 -6.17 -3.07 -12.98
CA ASP A 57 -7.39 -3.41 -13.71
C ASP A 57 -7.45 -4.88 -14.19
N GLU A 58 -6.30 -5.46 -14.55
CA GLU A 58 -6.22 -6.83 -15.12
C GLU A 58 -5.57 -7.86 -14.19
N TYR A 59 -5.16 -7.47 -12.98
CA TYR A 59 -4.43 -8.34 -12.06
C TYR A 59 -5.14 -8.53 -10.73
N LYS A 60 -4.73 -9.58 -10.01
CA LYS A 60 -5.24 -9.87 -8.68
C LYS A 60 -4.84 -8.74 -7.72
N LYS A 61 -5.83 -8.23 -6.98
CA LYS A 61 -5.61 -7.33 -5.85
C LYS A 61 -4.70 -7.98 -4.80
N VAL A 62 -3.66 -7.25 -4.40
CA VAL A 62 -2.75 -7.64 -3.32
C VAL A 62 -2.97 -6.73 -2.12
N VAL A 63 -2.93 -7.31 -0.92
CA VAL A 63 -3.16 -6.61 0.35
C VAL A 63 -2.02 -6.92 1.31
N PHE A 64 -1.27 -5.89 1.70
CA PHE A 64 -0.26 -5.96 2.75
C PHE A 64 -0.86 -5.48 4.06
N MET A 65 -0.50 -6.11 5.18
CA MET A 65 -1.03 -5.80 6.52
C MET A 65 0.08 -5.85 7.57
N HIS A 66 -0.11 -5.16 8.69
CA HIS A 66 0.82 -5.08 9.81
C HIS A 66 2.18 -4.44 9.47
N LYS A 67 3.15 -5.22 8.99
CA LYS A 67 4.51 -4.76 8.73
C LYS A 67 4.80 -4.94 7.25
N PHE A 68 5.22 -3.86 6.61
CA PHE A 68 5.62 -3.91 5.21
C PHE A 68 7.08 -4.33 5.13
N ASP A 69 7.34 -5.26 4.22
CA ASP A 69 8.69 -5.59 3.79
C ASP A 69 9.04 -4.78 2.54
N HIS A 70 10.25 -4.23 2.53
CA HIS A 70 10.68 -3.35 1.46
C HIS A 70 10.86 -4.11 0.13
N GLU A 71 11.49 -5.28 0.18
CA GLU A 71 11.79 -6.06 -1.03
C GLU A 71 10.49 -6.61 -1.64
N GLU A 72 9.57 -7.08 -0.81
CA GLU A 72 8.24 -7.53 -1.26
C GLU A 72 7.44 -6.39 -1.92
N LEU A 73 7.51 -5.17 -1.38
CA LEU A 73 6.85 -4.02 -1.99
C LEU A 73 7.48 -3.61 -3.32
N VAL A 74 8.81 -3.56 -3.42
CA VAL A 74 9.48 -3.23 -4.69
C VAL A 74 9.16 -4.27 -5.76
N GLU A 75 9.17 -5.56 -5.41
CA GLU A 75 8.81 -6.64 -6.33
C GLU A 75 7.36 -6.50 -6.79
N GLU A 76 6.42 -6.35 -5.86
CA GLU A 76 4.99 -6.26 -6.18
C GLU A 76 4.68 -5.01 -7.01
N LEU A 77 5.16 -3.83 -6.59
CA LEU A 77 4.94 -2.56 -7.30
C LEU A 77 5.67 -2.51 -8.65
N GLY A 78 6.71 -3.31 -8.84
CA GLY A 78 7.51 -3.42 -10.06
C GLY A 78 7.01 -4.47 -11.07
N GLN A 79 5.91 -5.18 -10.80
CA GLN A 79 5.36 -6.17 -11.74
C GLN A 79 4.89 -5.50 -13.03
N GLU A 80 5.41 -5.95 -14.19
CA GLU A 80 4.99 -5.48 -15.51
C GLU A 80 3.48 -5.66 -15.70
N LEU A 81 2.80 -4.60 -16.15
CA LEU A 81 1.38 -4.59 -16.51
C LEU A 81 1.15 -5.18 -17.91
#